data_AF-A0A1B9Y6U7-F1
#
_entry.id   AF-A0A1B9Y6U7-F1
#
_cell.length_a   1.000
_cell.length_b   1.000
_cell.length_c   1.000
_cell.angle_alpha   90.00
_cell.angle_beta   90.00
_cell.angle_gamma   90.00
#
_symmetry.space_group_name_H-M   'P 1'
#
loop_
_entity.id
_entity.type
_entity.pdbx_description
1 polymer ?
#
loop_
_entity_poly.entity_id
_entity_poly.type
_entity_poly.pdbx_seq_one_letter_code
_entity_poly.pdbx_strand_id
1 'polypeptide(L)'
;MESSDLVGIFYNSEYLLKITKRYVQLNTNIDTDHKPFYTSVIWREKYEFIIKNDCIMLSENISMLLSSNASKCIFIKLPADQQNEIHLIRRT
;
A
#
# COMPACT_ATOMS: atom_id res chain seq x y z
N MET A 1 -1.15 -2.21 -17.11
CA MET A 1 -1.26 -2.66 -15.72
C MET A 1 -2.73 -2.80 -15.40
N GLU A 2 -3.15 -3.99 -15.02
CA GLU A 2 -4.53 -4.34 -14.71
C GLU A 2 -4.76 -4.33 -13.19
N SER A 3 -6.02 -4.26 -12.75
CA SER A 3 -6.34 -4.22 -11.31
C SER A 3 -5.94 -5.50 -10.56
N SER A 4 -5.84 -6.62 -11.29
CA SER A 4 -5.37 -7.92 -10.83
C SER A 4 -3.87 -7.92 -10.52
N ASP A 5 -3.07 -7.14 -11.25
CA ASP A 5 -1.61 -7.11 -11.11
C ASP A 5 -1.17 -6.64 -9.71
N LEU A 6 -1.98 -5.77 -9.10
CA LEU A 6 -1.74 -5.16 -7.79
C LEU A 6 -2.22 -6.02 -6.63
N VAL A 7 -3.00 -7.09 -6.85
CA VAL A 7 -3.44 -7.97 -5.77
C VAL A 7 -2.22 -8.68 -5.19
N GLY A 8 -2.01 -8.54 -3.88
CA GLY A 8 -0.81 -9.07 -3.23
C GLY A 8 -0.54 -8.45 -1.87
N ILE A 9 0.62 -8.79 -1.33
CA ILE A 9 1.16 -8.23 -0.10
C ILE A 9 2.45 -7.50 -0.44
N PHE A 10 2.57 -6.27 0.03
CA PHE A 10 3.73 -5.41 -0.13
C PHE A 10 4.19 -4.94 1.25
N TYR A 11 5.49 -4.83 1.46
CA TYR A 11 6.02 -4.50 2.80
C TYR A 11 7.37 -3.80 2.73
N ASN A 12 7.72 -3.13 3.81
CA ASN A 12 9.08 -2.70 4.14
C ASN A 12 9.31 -2.90 5.66
N SER A 13 10.33 -2.29 6.25
CA SER A 13 10.62 -2.45 7.69
C SER A 13 9.51 -1.94 8.62
N GLU A 14 8.65 -1.05 8.15
CA GLU A 14 7.69 -0.28 8.96
C GLU A 14 6.23 -0.60 8.63
N TYR A 15 5.95 -0.83 7.35
CA TYR A 15 4.60 -0.94 6.81
C TYR A 15 4.36 -2.26 6.09
N LEU A 16 3.12 -2.73 6.15
CA LEU A 16 2.62 -3.83 5.34
C LEU A 16 1.30 -3.43 4.69
N LEU A 17 1.28 -3.42 3.36
CA LEU A 17 0.08 -3.21 2.56
C LEU A 17 -0.41 -4.54 2.00
N LYS A 18 -1.68 -4.83 2.22
CA LYS A 18 -2.37 -5.99 1.65
C LYS A 18 -3.48 -5.50 0.72
N ILE A 19 -3.36 -5.81 -0.57
CA ILE A 19 -4.36 -5.51 -1.59
C ILE A 19 -5.06 -6.81 -1.95
N THR A 20 -6.38 -6.82 -1.83
CA THR A 20 -7.24 -7.93 -2.24
C THR A 20 -8.29 -7.42 -3.22
N LYS A 21 -9.03 -8.32 -3.86
CA LYS A 21 -10.18 -7.94 -4.72
C LYS A 21 -11.31 -7.23 -3.97
N ARG A 22 -11.30 -7.22 -2.62
CA ARG A 22 -12.39 -6.68 -1.79
C ARG A 22 -11.96 -5.44 -1.00
N TYR A 23 -10.76 -5.47 -0.46
CA TYR A 23 -10.24 -4.44 0.43
C TYR A 23 -8.75 -4.22 0.24
N VAL A 24 -8.32 -3.02 0.65
CA VAL A 24 -6.92 -2.65 0.88
C VAL A 24 -6.75 -2.45 2.38
N GLN A 25 -5.68 -3.00 2.94
CA GLN A 25 -5.35 -2.86 4.35
C GLN A 25 -3.89 -2.45 4.49
N LEU A 26 -3.65 -1.37 5.25
CA LEU A 26 -2.31 -0.95 5.62
C LEU A 26 -2.12 -1.20 7.11
N ASN A 27 -1.05 -1.92 7.44
CA ASN A 27 -0.58 -2.14 8.80
C ASN A 27 0.75 -1.41 9.00
N THR A 28 1.04 -1.11 10.26
CA THR A 28 2.34 -0.63 10.72
C THR A 28 2.83 -1.42 11.92
N ASN A 29 4.15 -1.46 12.09
CA ASN A 29 4.81 -1.88 13.32
C ASN A 29 5.52 -0.69 14.01
N ILE A 30 5.37 0.53 13.50
CA ILE A 30 5.77 1.75 14.21
C ILE A 30 5.04 1.75 15.56
N ASP A 31 5.76 2.09 16.63
CA ASP A 31 5.28 2.05 18.02
C ASP A 31 4.95 0.65 18.58
N THR A 32 5.44 -0.42 17.94
CA THR A 32 5.36 -1.78 18.51
C THR A 32 6.70 -2.16 19.16
N ASP A 33 6.68 -2.42 20.47
CA ASP A 33 7.88 -2.81 21.25
C ASP A 33 8.56 -4.10 20.75
N HIS A 34 7.82 -4.92 19.98
CA HIS A 34 8.30 -6.15 19.39
C HIS A 34 8.12 -6.13 17.87
N LYS A 35 9.25 -6.08 17.15
CA LYS A 35 9.33 -5.94 15.69
C LYS A 35 8.90 -7.13 14.80
N PRO A 36 8.55 -8.36 15.24
CA PRO A 36 8.29 -9.41 14.26
C PRO A 36 6.89 -9.36 13.63
N PHE A 37 5.96 -8.51 14.10
CA PHE A 37 4.57 -8.52 13.62
C PHE A 37 4.03 -7.11 13.34
N TYR A 38 3.44 -6.90 12.16
CA TYR A 38 2.67 -5.69 11.82
C TYR A 38 1.30 -5.74 12.50
N THR A 39 1.25 -5.41 13.78
CA THR A 39 0.06 -5.63 14.63
C THR A 39 -0.95 -4.50 14.55
N SER A 40 -0.53 -3.27 14.24
CA SER A 40 -1.43 -2.11 14.19
C SER A 40 -1.99 -1.92 12.77
N VAL A 41 -3.31 -1.86 12.63
CA VAL A 41 -3.99 -1.55 11.36
C VAL A 41 -4.21 -0.03 11.29
N ILE A 42 -3.60 0.62 10.30
CA ILE A 42 -3.82 2.05 10.03
C ILE A 42 -5.13 2.23 9.26
N TRP A 43 -5.30 1.48 8.17
CA TRP A 43 -6.50 1.52 7.32
C TRP A 43 -6.95 0.14 6.91
N ARG A 44 -8.27 -0.01 6.76
CA ARG A 44 -8.90 -1.15 6.09
C ARG A 44 -10.13 -0.67 5.31
N GLU A 45 -9.96 -0.55 4.01
CA GLU A 45 -10.89 0.16 3.13
C GLU A 45 -11.29 -0.69 1.95
N LYS A 46 -12.40 -0.35 1.31
CA LYS A 46 -12.82 -1.01 0.07
C LYS A 46 -11.75 -0.79 -1.00
N TYR A 47 -11.43 -1.85 -1.74
CA TYR A 47 -10.50 -1.72 -2.86
C TYR A 47 -11.18 -1.00 -4.02
N GLU A 48 -10.53 0.05 -4.48
CA GLU A 48 -10.87 0.79 -5.69
C GLU A 48 -9.68 0.77 -6.64
N PHE A 49 -9.93 0.88 -7.94
CA PHE A 49 -8.87 0.98 -8.93
C PHE A 49 -9.24 2.08 -9.90
N ILE A 50 -8.72 3.28 -9.63
CA ILE A 50 -9.02 4.47 -10.43
C ILE A 50 -7.71 5.12 -10.82
N ILE A 51 -7.46 5.22 -12.13
CA ILE A 51 -6.27 5.89 -12.68
C ILE A 51 -6.58 7.38 -12.81
N LYS A 52 -5.77 8.25 -12.18
CA LYS A 52 -5.87 9.72 -12.29
C LYS A 52 -4.48 10.34 -12.25
N ASN A 53 -4.17 11.30 -13.13
CA ASN A 53 -3.00 12.18 -13.03
C ASN A 53 -1.71 11.49 -12.53
N ASP A 54 -1.30 10.42 -13.22
CA ASP A 54 -0.10 9.63 -12.94
C ASP A 54 -0.09 8.81 -11.63
N CYS A 55 -1.25 8.68 -10.97
CA CYS A 55 -1.43 7.80 -9.83
C CYS A 55 -2.62 6.85 -10.00
N ILE A 56 -2.64 5.83 -9.16
CA ILE A 56 -3.74 4.89 -9.00
C ILE A 56 -4.27 5.06 -7.59
N MET A 57 -5.53 5.45 -7.49
CA MET A 57 -6.25 5.39 -6.22
C MET A 57 -6.63 3.93 -5.95
N LEU A 58 -6.13 3.41 -4.82
CA LEU A 58 -6.41 2.07 -4.32
C LEU A 58 -7.55 2.06 -3.29
N SER A 59 -7.73 3.18 -2.61
CA SER A 59 -8.83 3.49 -1.70
C SER A 59 -8.89 4.99 -1.44
N GLU A 60 -9.79 5.44 -0.56
CA GLU A 60 -9.92 6.84 -0.16
C GLU A 60 -8.61 7.41 0.42
N ASN A 61 -7.91 6.62 1.23
CA ASN A 61 -6.70 7.06 1.92
C ASN A 61 -5.40 6.45 1.39
N ILE A 62 -5.45 5.69 0.29
CA ILE A 62 -4.26 5.03 -0.27
C ILE A 62 -4.22 5.28 -1.78
N SER A 63 -3.21 6.03 -2.20
CA SER A 63 -2.88 6.21 -3.62
C SER A 63 -1.49 5.66 -3.90
N MET A 64 -1.28 5.22 -5.13
CA MET A 64 -0.04 4.61 -5.59
C MET A 64 0.47 5.38 -6.81
N LEU A 65 1.76 5.68 -6.85
CA LEU A 65 2.37 6.25 -8.05
C LEU A 65 2.44 5.20 -9.17
N LEU A 66 2.17 5.62 -10.41
CA LEU A 66 2.44 4.77 -11.57
C LEU A 66 3.94 4.53 -11.66
N SER A 67 4.33 3.27 -11.50
CA SER A 67 5.71 2.81 -11.65
C SER A 67 5.74 1.70 -12.69
N SER A 68 6.77 1.71 -13.54
CA SER A 68 7.04 0.64 -14.50
C SER A 68 7.30 -0.72 -13.84
N ASN A 69 7.56 -0.75 -12.53
CA ASN A 69 7.94 -1.94 -11.77
C ASN A 69 6.93 -2.32 -10.66
N ALA A 70 5.67 -1.89 -10.80
CA ALA A 70 4.59 -2.15 -9.84
C ALA A 70 4.36 -3.65 -9.50
N SER A 71 4.84 -4.56 -10.35
CA SER A 71 4.82 -6.00 -10.09
C SER A 71 5.80 -6.44 -8.99
N LYS A 72 6.82 -5.63 -8.68
CA LYS A 72 7.87 -5.89 -7.67
C LYS A 72 7.86 -4.89 -6.52
N CYS A 73 7.62 -3.61 -6.80
CA CYS A 73 7.58 -2.58 -5.77
C CYS A 73 6.60 -1.47 -6.13
N ILE A 74 6.05 -0.83 -5.11
CA ILE A 74 5.08 0.25 -5.23
C ILE A 74 5.47 1.42 -4.32
N PHE A 75 5.09 2.62 -4.72
CA PHE A 75 5.20 3.82 -3.90
C PHE A 75 3.80 4.28 -3.55
N ILE A 76 3.48 4.31 -2.26
CA ILE A 76 2.17 4.78 -1.79
C ILE A 76 2.28 6.15 -1.15
N LYS A 77 1.21 6.96 -1.29
CA LYS A 77 1.05 8.26 -0.65
C LYS A 77 -0.16 8.21 0.28
N LEU A 78 0.06 8.71 1.50
CA LEU A 78 -0.95 8.82 2.55
C LEU A 78 -1.42 10.28 2.66
N PRO A 79 -2.72 10.55 2.90
CA PRO A 79 -3.27 11.92 2.90
C PRO A 79 -2.63 12.85 3.94
N ALA A 80 -2.30 12.31 5.11
CA ALA A 80 -1.76 13.07 6.24
C ALA A 80 -0.25 13.36 6.12
N ASP A 81 0.44 12.69 5.20
CA ASP A 81 1.89 12.65 5.11
C ASP A 81 2.33 13.03 3.69
N GLN A 82 1.88 14.21 3.23
CA GLN A 82 2.05 14.66 1.83
C GLN A 82 3.52 14.72 1.34
N GLN A 83 4.50 14.57 2.23
CA GLN A 83 5.93 14.51 1.89
C GLN A 83 6.56 13.12 2.00
N ASN A 84 5.88 12.12 2.57
CA ASN A 84 6.45 10.78 2.78
C ASN A 84 5.90 9.78 1.76
N GLU A 85 6.69 9.53 0.72
CA GLU A 85 6.46 8.41 -0.20
C GLU A 85 6.92 7.12 0.47
N ILE A 86 6.00 6.17 0.67
CA ILE A 86 6.33 4.88 1.28
C ILE A 86 6.65 3.89 0.17
N HIS A 87 7.91 3.47 0.10
CA HIS A 87 8.36 2.43 -0.80
C HIS A 87 8.12 1.05 -0.19
N LEU A 88 7.36 0.20 -0.90
CA LEU A 88 7.00 -1.15 -0.48
C LEU A 88 7.42 -2.18 -1.53
N ILE A 89 7.92 -3.33 -1.09
CA ILE A 89 8.35 -4.43 -1.95
C ILE A 89 7.32 -5.55 -1.87
N ARG A 90 6.98 -6.16 -3.01
CA ARG A 90 6.06 -7.29 -3.08
C ARG A 90 6.66 -8.51 -2.40
N ARG A 91 5.86 -9.17 -1.57
CA ARG A 91 6.18 -10.50 -1.05
C ARG A 91 5.98 -11.53 -2.16
N THR A 92 7.08 -12.13 -2.59
CA THR A 92 7.13 -13.29 -3.51
C THR A 92 6.56 -14.54 -2.87
#